data_AF-A0A4Q7B412-F1
#
_entry.id   AF-A0A4Q7B412-F1
#
_cell.length_a   1.000
_cell.length_b   1.000
_cell.length_c   1.000
_cell.angle_alpha   90.00
_cell.angle_beta   90.00
_cell.angle_gamma   90.00
#
_symmetry.space_group_name_H-M   'P 1'
#
loop_
_entity.id
_entity.type
_entity.pdbx_description
1 polymer ?
#
loop_
_entity_poly.entity_id
_entity_poly.type
_entity_poly.pdbx_seq_one_letter_code
_entity_poly.pdbx_strand_id
1 'polypeptide(L)'
;MFFKLYVPYYEAFMNSEERSELFIQQIQNVLLHDWDPLNIRKDVSMQDEYDAYIIDVLDVLEDESATAAEIVRCLQEIEHEFLGIKKQTDRAEKAAAKIWQHFENFIA
;
A
#
# COMPACT_ATOMS: atom_id res chain seq x y z
N MET A 1 -20.70 7.90 20.30
CA MET A 1 -19.98 6.77 20.93
C MET A 1 -18.71 6.57 20.11
N PHE A 2 -17.58 7.14 20.56
CA PHE A 2 -16.31 7.04 19.85
C PHE A 2 -15.63 5.74 20.27
N PHE A 3 -15.46 4.79 19.35
CA PHE A 3 -14.53 3.68 19.54
C PHE A 3 -13.12 4.26 19.48
N LYS A 4 -12.47 4.42 20.62
CA LYS A 4 -11.01 4.55 20.67
C LYS A 4 -10.46 3.22 20.17
N LEU A 5 -9.99 3.20 18.92
CA LEU A 5 -9.13 2.13 18.44
C LEU A 5 -7.91 2.07 19.36
N TYR A 6 -7.59 0.86 19.79
CA TYR A 6 -6.48 0.59 20.69
C TYR A 6 -5.17 0.84 19.93
N VAL A 7 -4.65 2.06 20.04
CA VAL A 7 -3.29 2.39 19.63
C VAL A 7 -2.37 1.85 20.72
N PRO A 8 -1.60 0.78 20.48
CA PRO A 8 -0.71 0.22 21.49
C PRO A 8 0.34 1.25 21.92
N TYR A 9 0.76 1.19 23.18
CA TYR A 9 1.64 2.18 23.82
C TYR A 9 2.97 2.45 23.07
N TYR A 10 3.44 1.52 22.24
CA TYR A 10 4.66 1.70 21.45
C TYR A 10 4.48 2.65 20.26
N GLU A 11 3.27 2.84 19.73
CA GLU A 11 3.03 3.73 18.59
C GLU A 11 3.07 5.22 19.00
N ALA A 12 2.75 5.53 20.25
CA ALA A 12 2.75 6.90 20.77
C ALA A 12 4.17 7.48 21.00
N PHE A 13 5.21 6.64 20.95
CA PHE A 13 6.62 7.03 21.17
C PHE A 13 7.50 6.87 19.92
N MET A 14 6.95 6.38 18.80
CA MET A 14 7.72 6.27 17.56
C MET A 14 8.09 7.66 17.04
N ASN A 15 9.36 7.80 16.66
CA ASN A 15 9.81 9.01 15.97
C ASN A 15 9.29 9.04 14.51
N SER A 16 9.45 10.16 13.82
CA SER A 16 8.93 10.32 12.45
C SER A 16 9.51 9.33 11.44
N GLU A 17 10.77 8.93 11.62
CA GLU A 17 11.45 7.96 10.75
C GLU A 17 10.85 6.56 10.93
N GLU A 18 10.67 6.12 12.18
CA GLU A 18 10.04 4.83 12.50
C GLU A 18 8.59 4.75 12.00
N ARG A 19 7.82 5.84 12.07
CA ARG A 19 6.46 5.91 11.51
C ARG A 19 6.46 5.74 9.99
N SER A 20 7.40 6.39 9.30
CA SER A 20 7.54 6.30 7.85
C SER A 20 7.96 4.91 7.41
N GLU A 21 8.95 4.30 8.09
CA GLU A 21 9.37 2.92 7.83
C GLU A 21 8.23 1.93 8.01
N LEU A 22 7.45 2.07 9.09
CA LEU A 22 6.28 1.24 9.34
C LEU A 22 5.24 1.39 8.22
N PHE A 23 4.99 2.61 7.76
CA PHE A 23 4.03 2.86 6.68
C PHE A 23 4.49 2.23 5.36
N ILE A 24 5.76 2.35 5.01
CA ILE A 24 6.35 1.70 3.83
C ILE A 24 6.20 0.17 3.93
N GLN A 25 6.50 -0.42 5.09
CA GLN A 25 6.31 -1.86 5.32
C GLN A 25 4.84 -2.29 5.19
N GLN A 26 3.90 -1.46 5.62
CA GLN A 26 2.47 -1.72 5.45
C GLN A 26 2.08 -1.75 3.97
N ILE A 27 2.58 -0.81 3.16
CA ILE A 27 2.34 -0.81 1.71
C ILE A 27 2.94 -2.07 1.09
N GLN A 28 4.21 -2.38 1.36
CA GLN A 28 4.89 -3.58 0.85
C GLN A 28 4.09 -4.85 1.16
N ASN A 29 3.61 -4.99 2.40
CA ASN A 29 2.81 -6.13 2.81
C ASN A 29 1.47 -6.21 2.04
N VAL A 30 0.80 -5.08 1.79
CA VAL A 30 -0.42 -5.07 0.98
C VAL A 30 -0.12 -5.48 -0.47
N LEU A 31 0.97 -4.98 -1.06
CA LEU A 31 1.38 -5.35 -2.42
C LEU A 31 1.64 -6.86 -2.53
N LEU A 32 2.34 -7.45 -1.57
CA LEU A 32 2.67 -8.88 -1.54
C LEU A 32 1.50 -9.80 -1.19
N HIS A 33 0.56 -9.36 -0.35
CA HIS A 33 -0.47 -10.26 0.20
C HIS A 33 -1.86 -10.07 -0.38
N ASP A 34 -2.15 -8.91 -0.95
CA ASP A 34 -3.47 -8.57 -1.46
C ASP A 34 -3.46 -8.22 -2.95
N TRP A 35 -2.44 -7.52 -3.43
CA TRP A 35 -2.33 -7.17 -4.84
C TRP A 35 -1.68 -8.26 -5.70
N ASP A 36 -0.54 -8.82 -5.28
CA ASP A 36 0.25 -9.91 -5.90
C ASP A 36 -0.19 -10.42 -7.30
N PRO A 37 0.01 -9.60 -8.36
CA PRO A 37 -0.35 -9.96 -9.71
C PRO A 37 0.36 -11.18 -10.28
N LEU A 38 1.59 -11.40 -9.85
CA LEU A 38 2.49 -12.43 -10.36
C LEU A 38 2.47 -13.70 -9.50
N ASN A 39 1.73 -13.68 -8.37
CA ASN A 39 1.71 -14.74 -7.39
C ASN A 39 3.13 -15.05 -6.82
N ILE A 40 3.96 -14.00 -6.69
CA ILE A 40 5.37 -14.07 -6.25
C ILE A 40 5.51 -14.04 -4.73
N ARG A 41 4.42 -13.84 -3.97
CA ARG A 41 4.46 -13.95 -2.49
C ARG A 41 5.15 -15.23 -2.00
N LYS A 42 4.99 -16.34 -2.74
CA LYS A 42 5.56 -17.65 -2.38
C LYS A 42 7.03 -17.78 -2.76
N ASP A 43 7.55 -16.89 -3.59
CA ASP A 43 8.94 -16.86 -4.02
C ASP A 43 9.68 -15.76 -3.26
N VAL A 44 10.37 -16.16 -2.19
CA VAL A 44 11.14 -15.25 -1.32
C VAL A 44 12.20 -14.47 -2.09
N SER A 45 12.70 -15.00 -3.22
CA SER A 45 13.74 -14.35 -4.02
C SER A 45 13.24 -13.22 -4.92
N MET A 46 11.92 -13.05 -5.02
CA MET A 46 11.27 -12.07 -5.89
C MET A 46 10.40 -11.07 -5.12
N GLN A 47 10.37 -11.12 -3.78
CA GLN A 47 9.45 -10.26 -3.01
C GLN A 47 9.81 -8.77 -3.09
N ASP A 48 11.08 -8.46 -3.32
CA ASP A 48 11.61 -7.09 -3.49
C ASP A 48 11.26 -6.48 -4.85
N GLU A 49 10.79 -7.27 -5.83
CA GLU A 49 10.31 -6.76 -7.12
C GLU A 49 9.17 -5.73 -6.95
N TYR A 50 8.38 -5.82 -5.88
CA TYR A 50 7.30 -4.88 -5.61
C TYR A 50 7.75 -3.61 -4.89
N ASP A 51 8.99 -3.56 -4.38
CA ASP A 51 9.52 -2.36 -3.71
C ASP A 51 9.63 -1.19 -4.69
N ALA A 52 9.91 -1.48 -5.96
CA ALA A 52 9.94 -0.49 -7.03
C ALA A 52 8.60 0.26 -7.19
N TYR A 53 7.48 -0.43 -6.94
CA TYR A 53 6.13 0.12 -7.10
C TYR A 53 5.62 0.87 -5.87
N ILE A 54 6.32 0.76 -4.74
CA ILE A 54 5.97 1.54 -3.54
C ILE A 54 6.11 3.03 -3.84
N ILE A 55 7.12 3.42 -4.64
CA ILE A 55 7.33 4.83 -5.02
C ILE A 55 6.12 5.37 -5.78
N ASP A 56 5.61 4.65 -6.79
CA ASP A 56 4.43 5.07 -7.55
C ASP A 56 3.19 5.26 -6.65
N VAL A 57 3.03 4.39 -5.65
CA VAL A 57 1.94 4.50 -4.67
C VAL A 57 2.14 5.72 -3.76
N LEU A 58 3.37 5.99 -3.31
CA LEU A 58 3.68 7.14 -2.48
C LEU A 58 3.49 8.46 -3.24
N ASP A 59 3.86 8.51 -4.52
CA ASP A 59 3.65 9.68 -5.38
C ASP A 59 2.16 10.02 -5.50
N VAL A 60 1.29 9.00 -5.62
CA VAL A 60 -0.17 9.20 -5.59
C VAL A 60 -0.64 9.77 -4.24
N LEU A 61 -0.05 9.33 -3.14
CA LEU A 61 -0.43 9.74 -1.79
C LEU A 61 0.10 11.12 -1.39
N GLU A 62 1.14 11.63 -2.07
CA GLU A 62 1.66 12.98 -1.85
C GLU A 62 0.71 14.07 -2.37
N ASP A 63 -0.19 13.73 -3.31
CA ASP A 63 -1.20 14.65 -3.81
C ASP A 63 -2.27 14.98 -2.73
N GLU A 64 -2.55 16.27 -2.50
CA GLU A 64 -3.58 16.71 -1.55
C GLU A 64 -5.00 16.19 -1.87
N SER A 65 -5.23 15.83 -3.13
CA SER A 65 -6.48 15.26 -3.66
C SER A 65 -6.45 13.74 -3.79
N ALA A 66 -5.42 13.08 -3.23
CA ALA A 66 -5.29 11.64 -3.22
C ALA A 66 -6.58 10.95 -2.76
N THR A 67 -6.93 9.84 -3.42
CA THR A 67 -8.05 8.99 -3.02
C THR A 67 -7.69 7.53 -3.22
N ALA A 68 -8.40 6.63 -2.55
CA ALA A 68 -8.29 5.19 -2.80
C ALA A 68 -8.50 4.84 -4.28
N ALA A 69 -9.34 5.58 -5.02
CA ALA A 69 -9.58 5.33 -6.44
C ALA A 69 -8.36 5.64 -7.33
N GLU A 70 -7.54 6.62 -6.97
CA GLU A 70 -6.31 6.91 -7.69
C GLU A 70 -5.25 5.83 -7.44
N ILE A 71 -5.22 5.24 -6.23
CA ILE A 71 -4.38 4.07 -5.94
C ILE A 71 -4.82 2.86 -6.77
N VAL A 72 -6.14 2.64 -6.94
CA VAL A 72 -6.66 1.59 -7.83
C VAL A 72 -6.15 1.78 -9.26
N ARG A 73 -6.22 3.02 -9.78
CA ARG A 73 -5.74 3.34 -11.13
C ARG A 73 -4.24 3.08 -11.26
N CYS A 74 -3.45 3.56 -10.31
CA CYS A 74 -2.01 3.30 -10.24
C CYS A 74 -1.70 1.79 -10.31
N LEU A 75 -2.30 0.98 -9.42
CA LEU A 75 -2.07 -0.47 -9.41
C LEU A 75 -2.50 -1.15 -10.72
N GLN A 76 -3.60 -0.70 -11.34
CA GLN A 76 -4.03 -1.21 -12.64
C GLN A 76 -3.12 -0.79 -13.80
N GLU A 77 -2.53 0.41 -13.74
CA GLU A 77 -1.52 0.86 -14.70
C GLU A 77 -0.25 0.02 -14.57
N ILE A 78 0.18 -0.28 -13.34
CA ILE A 78 1.32 -1.19 -13.11
C ILE A 78 1.05 -2.58 -13.70
N GLU A 79 -0.13 -3.15 -13.44
CA GLU A 79 -0.54 -4.43 -14.02
C GLU A 79 -0.46 -4.42 -15.56
N HIS A 80 -0.88 -3.34 -16.20
CA HIS A 80 -0.99 -3.29 -17.65
C HIS A 80 0.29 -2.88 -18.37
N GLU A 81 0.87 -1.76 -17.95
CA GLU A 81 1.96 -1.08 -18.64
C GLU A 81 3.33 -1.67 -18.26
N PHE A 82 3.51 -2.08 -17.00
CA PHE A 82 4.79 -2.56 -16.49
C PHE A 82 4.86 -4.09 -16.45
N LEU A 83 3.79 -4.75 -16.00
CA LEU A 83 3.74 -6.20 -15.91
C LEU A 83 3.23 -6.87 -17.20
N GLY A 84 2.62 -6.12 -18.11
CA GLY A 84 2.09 -6.64 -19.37
C GLY A 84 0.93 -7.63 -19.20
N ILE A 85 0.22 -7.57 -18.07
CA ILE A 85 -0.91 -8.44 -17.77
C ILE A 85 -2.25 -7.70 -17.87
N LYS A 86 -3.35 -8.45 -17.80
CA LYS A 86 -4.68 -7.88 -17.81
C LYS A 86 -4.99 -7.25 -16.44
N LYS A 87 -5.52 -6.02 -16.47
CA LYS A 87 -6.07 -5.31 -15.31
C LYS A 87 -7.09 -6.18 -14.56
N GLN A 88 -6.94 -6.30 -13.25
CA GLN A 88 -7.90 -6.96 -12.35
C GLN A 88 -8.41 -5.97 -11.30
N THR A 89 -9.64 -5.48 -11.52
CA THR A 89 -10.29 -4.48 -10.67
C THR A 89 -10.42 -4.91 -9.22
N ASP A 90 -11.02 -6.08 -8.94
CA ASP A 90 -11.30 -6.52 -7.56
C ASP A 90 -10.03 -6.59 -6.68
N ARG A 91 -8.92 -7.01 -7.29
CA ARG A 91 -7.63 -7.15 -6.63
C ARG A 91 -7.00 -5.79 -6.32
N ALA A 92 -6.98 -4.90 -7.31
CA ALA A 92 -6.50 -3.53 -7.15
C ALA A 92 -7.35 -2.75 -6.13
N GLU A 93 -8.68 -2.88 -6.17
CA GLU A 93 -9.61 -2.26 -5.22
C GLU A 93 -9.36 -2.72 -3.78
N LYS A 94 -9.19 -4.03 -3.59
CA LYS A 94 -8.91 -4.60 -2.25
C LYS A 94 -7.58 -4.09 -1.68
N ALA A 95 -6.54 -4.04 -2.50
CA ALA A 95 -5.23 -3.54 -2.09
C ALA A 95 -5.28 -2.03 -1.80
N ALA A 96 -5.85 -1.24 -2.71
CA ALA A 96 -5.99 0.20 -2.56
C ALA A 96 -6.77 0.60 -1.30
N ALA A 97 -7.86 -0.10 -0.98
CA ALA A 97 -8.64 0.17 0.23
C ALA A 97 -7.81 0.00 1.51
N LYS A 98 -6.91 -0.99 1.55
CA LYS A 98 -6.02 -1.21 2.71
C LYS A 98 -4.91 -0.18 2.78
N ILE A 99 -4.27 0.13 1.64
CA ILE A 99 -3.24 1.19 1.58
C ILE A 99 -3.84 2.52 2.05
N TRP A 100 -5.04 2.85 1.58
CA TRP A 100 -5.75 4.06 1.99
C TRP A 100 -6.02 4.09 3.51
N GLN A 101 -6.49 2.97 4.08
CA GLN A 101 -6.67 2.85 5.52
C GLN A 101 -5.35 3.04 6.29
N HIS A 102 -4.24 2.48 5.82
CA HIS A 102 -2.92 2.69 6.41
C HIS A 102 -2.49 4.15 6.32
N PHE A 103 -2.75 4.81 5.21
CA PHE A 103 -2.44 6.22 5.01
C PHE A 103 -3.24 7.13 5.96
N GLU A 104 -4.55 6.92 6.09
CA GLU A 104 -5.39 7.66 7.03
C GLU A 104 -4.90 7.52 8.49
N ASN A 105 -4.45 6.33 8.87
CA ASN A 105 -3.85 6.10 10.18
C ASN A 105 -2.46 6.74 10.32
N PHE A 106 -1.69 6.82 9.24
CA PHE A 106 -0.35 7.41 9.21
C PHE A 106 -0.40 8.94 9.36
N ILE A 107 -1.41 9.62 8.81
CA ILE A 107 -1.55 11.09 8.91
C ILE A 107 -2.32 11.56 10.16
N ALA A 108 -2.99 10.64 10.87
CA ALA A 108 -3.68 10.91 12.13
C ALA A 108 -2.70 11.18 13.29
#